data_AF-H8KZN3-F1
#
_entry.id   AF-H8KZN3-F1
#
_cell.length_a   1.000
_cell.length_b   1.000
_cell.length_c   1.000
_cell.angle_alpha   90.00
_cell.angle_beta   90.00
_cell.angle_gamma   90.00
#
_symmetry.space_group_name_H-M   'P 1'
#
loop_
_entity.id
_entity.type
_entity.pdbx_description
1 polymer ?
#
loop_
_entity_poly.entity_id
_entity_poly.type
_entity_poly.pdbx_seq_one_letter_code
_entity_poly.pdbx_strand_id
1 'polypeptide(L)'
;MRYNLPPLRRARHPLTRIASGLLGMAAAAVMLVFGMVAIAVLLAGGALFVLWRYWNRRQPDATRSAAAPAPKIIDGEFVVIRQGRPVSH
;
A
#
# COMPACT_ATOMS: atom_id res chain seq x y z
N MET A 1 39.52 40.09 15.11
CA MET A 1 38.42 40.96 14.64
C MET A 1 37.13 40.47 15.29
N ARG A 2 36.49 41.27 16.15
CA ARG A 2 35.22 40.91 16.81
C ARG A 2 34.06 41.26 15.89
N TYR A 3 33.31 40.25 15.44
CA TYR A 3 32.07 40.47 14.71
C TYR A 3 30.94 40.76 15.72
N ASN A 4 30.67 42.03 15.97
CA ASN A 4 29.44 42.46 16.62
C ASN A 4 28.31 42.41 15.59
N LEU A 5 27.58 41.29 15.54
CA LEU A 5 26.35 41.20 14.77
C LEU A 5 25.33 42.14 15.43
N PRO A 6 24.76 43.12 14.70
CA PRO A 6 23.72 43.96 15.26
C PRO A 6 22.54 43.05 15.69
N PRO A 7 21.94 43.28 16.87
CA PRO A 7 20.78 42.51 17.29
C PRO A 7 19.70 42.67 16.22
N LEU A 8 19.34 41.56 15.56
CA LEU A 8 18.34 41.52 14.49
C LEU A 8 17.08 42.22 14.98
N ARG A 9 16.95 43.50 14.62
CA ARG A 9 15.85 44.35 15.04
C ARG A 9 14.58 43.84 14.37
N ARG A 10 13.81 43.11 15.18
CA ARG A 10 12.35 43.04 15.16
C ARG A 10 11.79 42.33 13.93
N ALA A 11 11.42 41.05 14.12
CA ALA A 11 10.40 40.41 13.30
C ALA A 11 9.14 41.28 13.34
N ARG A 12 8.91 42.07 12.29
CA ARG A 12 7.79 43.02 12.22
C ARG A 12 6.44 42.35 11.96
N HIS A 13 6.41 41.04 11.66
CA HIS A 13 5.16 40.29 11.48
C HIS A 13 5.15 38.95 12.26
N PRO A 14 5.11 38.98 13.60
CA PRO A 14 4.79 37.78 14.38
C PRO A 14 3.41 37.19 13.99
N LEU A 15 2.48 38.05 13.56
CA LEU A 15 1.16 37.67 13.06
C LEU A 15 1.22 36.77 11.82
N THR A 16 2.10 37.06 10.84
CA THR A 16 2.20 36.22 9.64
C THR A 16 2.78 34.85 9.94
N ARG A 17 3.67 34.75 10.94
CA ARG A 17 4.22 33.48 11.42
C ARG A 17 3.17 32.61 12.11
N ILE A 18 2.28 33.22 12.90
CA ILE A 18 1.16 32.51 13.53
C ILE A 18 0.14 32.11 12.46
N ALA A 19 -0.19 33.02 11.54
CA ALA A 19 -1.11 32.76 10.45
C ALA A 19 -0.61 31.66 9.50
N SER A 20 0.68 31.62 9.16
CA SER A 20 1.24 30.54 8.35
C SER A 20 1.24 29.20 9.08
N GLY A 21 1.50 29.20 10.40
CA GLY A 21 1.36 28.01 11.24
C GLY A 21 -0.07 27.48 11.25
N LEU A 22 -1.06 28.35 11.47
CA LEU A 22 -2.49 28.01 11.41
C LEU A 22 -2.90 27.48 10.04
N LEU A 23 -2.43 28.12 8.96
CA LEU A 23 -2.75 27.70 7.59
C LEU A 23 -2.18 26.32 7.29
N GLY A 24 -0.94 26.03 7.71
CA GLY A 24 -0.35 24.70 7.58
C GLY A 24 -1.13 23.64 8.38
N MET A 25 -1.55 23.98 9.60
CA MET A 25 -2.33 23.08 10.44
C MET A 25 -3.74 22.82 9.88
N ALA A 26 -4.37 23.85 9.30
CA ALA A 26 -5.64 23.71 8.59
C ALA A 26 -5.49 22.82 7.35
N ALA A 27 -4.46 23.04 6.54
CA ALA A 27 -4.18 22.20 5.37
C ALA A 27 -3.92 20.73 5.76
N ALA A 28 -3.14 20.50 6.83
CA ALA A 28 -2.89 19.16 7.37
C ALA A 28 -4.19 18.49 7.85
N ALA A 29 -5.05 19.22 8.57
CA ALA A 29 -6.34 18.71 9.02
C ALA A 29 -7.26 18.34 7.84
N VAL A 30 -7.33 19.18 6.81
CA VAL A 30 -8.10 18.88 5.59
C VAL A 30 -7.56 17.65 4.88
N MET A 31 -6.24 17.55 4.70
CA MET A 31 -5.59 16.37 4.10
C MET A 31 -5.90 15.09 4.90
N LEU A 32 -5.86 15.18 6.23
CA LEU A 32 -6.16 14.06 7.13
C LEU A 32 -7.63 13.62 7.00
N VAL A 33 -8.57 14.56 7.07
CA VAL A 33 -10.00 14.26 6.94
C VAL A 33 -10.30 13.70 5.55
N PHE A 34 -9.74 14.30 4.50
CA PHE A 34 -9.89 13.80 3.14
C PHE A 34 -9.36 12.38 2.99
N GLY A 35 -8.16 12.10 3.49
CA GLY A 35 -7.58 10.76 3.48
C GLY A 35 -8.42 9.75 4.27
N MET A 36 -8.90 10.12 5.46
CA MET A 36 -9.78 9.29 6.28
C MET A 36 -11.08 8.95 5.54
N VAL A 37 -11.72 9.95 4.92
CA VAL A 37 -12.94 9.77 4.13
C VAL A 37 -12.66 8.89 2.91
N ALA A 38 -11.56 9.12 2.19
CA ALA A 38 -11.19 8.31 1.03
C ALA A 38 -10.99 6.84 1.41
N ILE A 39 -10.28 6.56 2.51
CA ILE A 39 -10.11 5.19 3.03
C ILE A 39 -11.46 4.59 3.42
N ALA A 40 -12.29 5.34 4.15
CA ALA A 40 -13.61 4.85 4.58
C ALA A 40 -14.50 4.50 3.38
N VAL A 41 -14.54 5.36 2.36
CA VAL A 41 -15.29 5.13 1.13
C VAL A 41 -14.73 3.93 0.36
N LEU A 42 -13.41 3.81 0.25
CA LEU A 42 -12.79 2.68 -0.44
C LEU A 42 -13.06 1.36 0.28
N LEU A 43 -13.00 1.34 1.61
CA LEU A 43 -13.30 0.16 2.41
C LEU A 43 -14.78 -0.20 2.34
N ALA A 44 -15.69 0.78 2.51
CA ALA A 44 -17.13 0.53 2.44
C ALA A 44 -17.57 0.08 1.05
N GLY A 45 -17.17 0.81 0.01
CA GLY A 45 -17.46 0.48 -1.39
C GLY A 45 -16.78 -0.83 -1.81
N GLY A 46 -15.52 -1.03 -1.42
CA GLY A 46 -14.77 -2.26 -1.69
C GLY A 46 -15.39 -3.48 -1.03
N ALA A 47 -15.76 -3.39 0.25
CA ALA A 47 -16.44 -4.48 0.96
C ALA A 47 -17.77 -4.84 0.29
N LEU A 48 -18.57 -3.83 -0.08
CA LEU A 48 -19.85 -4.06 -0.75
C LEU A 48 -19.65 -4.69 -2.14
N PHE A 49 -18.68 -4.21 -2.91
CA PHE A 49 -18.34 -4.77 -4.22
C PHE A 49 -17.85 -6.21 -4.11
N VAL A 50 -16.99 -6.50 -3.14
CA VAL A 50 -16.47 -7.85 -2.87
C VAL A 50 -17.60 -8.79 -2.47
N LEU A 51 -18.50 -8.36 -1.58
CA LEU A 51 -19.64 -9.19 -1.15
C LEU A 51 -20.61 -9.48 -2.31
N TRP A 52 -20.92 -8.45 -3.11
CA TRP A 52 -21.72 -8.64 -4.32
C TRP A 52 -21.05 -9.60 -5.31
N ARG A 53 -19.73 -9.46 -5.50
CA ARG A 53 -18.94 -10.36 -6.34
C ARG A 53 -18.93 -11.79 -5.81
N TYR A 54 -18.84 -12.01 -4.50
CA TYR A 54 -18.91 -13.35 -3.90
C TYR A 54 -20.27 -14.00 -4.13
N TRP A 55 -21.37 -13.25 -4.01
CA TRP A 55 -22.69 -13.79 -4.35
C TRP A 55 -22.86 -14.09 -5.83
N ASN A 56 -22.30 -13.26 -6.70
CA ASN A 56 -22.30 -13.52 -8.15
C ASN A 56 -21.32 -14.64 -8.55
N ARG A 57 -20.36 -14.98 -7.70
CA ARG A 57 -19.37 -16.05 -7.88
C ARG A 57 -19.58 -17.15 -6.83
N ARG A 58 -20.69 -17.89 -6.93
CA ARG A 58 -20.82 -19.23 -6.31
C ARG A 58 -19.83 -20.27 -6.90
N GLN A 59 -18.62 -19.86 -7.27
CA GLN A 59 -17.47 -20.73 -7.52
C GLN A 59 -16.25 -20.10 -6.82
N PRO A 60 -15.55 -20.85 -5.97
CA PRO A 60 -14.58 -20.32 -5.04
C PRO A 60 -13.25 -20.09 -5.75
N ASP A 61 -13.10 -18.96 -6.43
CA ASP A 61 -11.76 -18.42 -6.62
C ASP A 61 -11.45 -17.55 -5.41
N ALA A 62 -11.07 -18.26 -4.34
CA ALA A 62 -10.34 -17.73 -3.21
C ALA A 62 -9.34 -16.73 -3.77
N THR A 63 -9.55 -15.47 -3.42
CA THR A 63 -8.66 -14.39 -3.82
C THR A 63 -7.28 -14.82 -3.34
N ARG A 64 -6.37 -15.07 -4.29
CA ARG A 64 -4.94 -15.21 -4.05
C ARG A 64 -4.52 -14.02 -3.19
N SER A 65 -4.54 -14.23 -1.88
CA SER A 65 -3.77 -13.47 -0.92
C SER A 65 -2.36 -13.50 -1.47
N ALA A 66 -1.87 -12.35 -1.94
CA ALA A 66 -0.51 -12.06 -2.36
C ALA A 66 0.43 -13.28 -2.36
N ALA A 67 0.16 -14.24 -3.26
CA ALA A 67 1.03 -15.37 -3.42
C ALA A 67 2.15 -14.78 -4.27
N ALA A 68 3.32 -14.59 -3.64
CA ALA A 68 4.60 -14.48 -4.32
C ALA A 68 4.56 -15.35 -5.59
N PRO A 69 5.13 -14.92 -6.73
CA PRO A 69 5.12 -15.73 -7.94
C PRO A 69 5.63 -17.11 -7.54
N ALA A 70 4.73 -18.09 -7.49
CA ALA A 70 5.11 -19.43 -7.09
C ALA A 70 6.20 -19.84 -8.08
N PRO A 71 7.42 -20.17 -7.60
CA PRO A 71 8.45 -20.60 -8.51
C PRO A 71 7.86 -21.74 -9.32
N LYS A 72 8.04 -21.68 -10.64
CA LYS A 72 7.67 -22.72 -11.60
C LYS A 72 8.50 -23.96 -11.24
N ILE A 73 8.05 -24.69 -10.23
CA ILE A 73 8.59 -25.99 -9.86
C ILE A 73 8.15 -26.90 -10.99
N ILE A 74 9.14 -27.27 -11.81
CA ILE A 74 9.01 -28.37 -12.74
C ILE A 74 9.06 -29.60 -11.84
N ASP A 75 7.89 -30.16 -11.52
CA ASP A 75 7.81 -31.47 -10.90
C ASP A 75 8.39 -32.47 -11.90
N GLY A 76 9.65 -32.84 -11.68
CA GLY A 76 10.28 -33.93 -12.39
C GLY A 76 9.57 -35.22 -12.00
N GLU A 77 8.64 -35.67 -12.84
CA GLU A 77 8.05 -36.99 -12.70
C GLU A 77 9.14 -38.03 -13.00
N PHE A 78 9.67 -38.67 -11.96
CA PHE A 78 10.66 -39.75 -12.11
C PHE A 78 9.92 -41.09 -12.16
N VAL A 79 9.95 -41.77 -13.31
CA VAL A 79 9.56 -43.17 -13.42
C VAL A 79 10.79 -44.02 -13.08
N VAL A 80 10.71 -44.77 -11.98
CA VAL A 80 11.74 -45.77 -11.63
C VAL A 80 11.57 -46.96 -12.58
N ILE A 81 12.41 -47.00 -13.61
CA ILE A 81 12.48 -48.14 -14.51
C ILE A 81 13.16 -49.27 -13.73
N ARG A 82 12.39 -50.28 -13.31
CA ARG A 82 12.97 -51.52 -12.78
C ARG A 82 13.76 -52.19 -13.91
N GLN A 83 15.09 -52.09 -13.82
CA GLN A 83 16.04 -52.84 -14.64
C GLN A 83 15.70 -54.33 -14.55
N GLY A 84 15.06 -54.84 -15.59
CA GLY A 84 14.60 -56.22 -15.66
C GLY A 84 13.86 -56.58 -16.94
N ARG A 85 13.51 -55.59 -17.77
CA ARG A 85 12.99 -55.86 -19.11
C ARG A 85 14.04 -55.48 -20.17
N PRO A 86 14.64 -56.46 -20.87
CA PRO A 86 15.53 -56.17 -21.97
C PRO A 86 14.69 -55.54 -23.08
N VAL A 87 15.08 -54.32 -23.47
CA VAL A 87 14.56 -53.66 -24.66
C VAL A 87 15.38 -54.18 -25.83
N SER A 88 14.73 -54.89 -26.76
CA SER A 88 15.35 -55.20 -28.06
C SER A 88 15.52 -53.89 -28.82
N HIS A 89 16.75 -53.60 -29.22
CA HIS A 89 17.04 -52.64 -30.26
C HIS A 89 16.44 -53.09 -31.61
#